data_AF-A0A090S4M2-F1
#
_entry.id   AF-A0A090S4M2-F1
#
_cell.length_a   1.000
_cell.length_b   1.000
_cell.length_c   1.000
_cell.angle_alpha   90.00
_cell.angle_beta   90.00
_cell.angle_gamma   90.00
#
_symmetry.space_group_name_H-M   'P 1'
#
loop_
_entity.id
_entity.type
_entity.pdbx_description
1 polymer ?
#
loop_
_entity_poly.entity_id
_entity_poly.type
_entity_poly.pdbx_seq_one_letter_code
_entity_poly.pdbx_strand_id
1 'polypeptide(L)'
;MDGCTSWPEKAKTDGARGHRPRAIRRHGERIAAIVKRAQQTPEEDYPEKIERLMDFPSYKQVFKKLKDEVKKAAQHSGLATEFLASKKQLNQYLSWVWKHQRDPAKLPDVMLGWRLELFGRQLDQVMDV
;
A
#
# COMPACT_ATOMS: atom_id res chain seq x y z
N MET A 1 -5.17 16.96 -5.51
CA MET A 1 -5.93 15.72 -5.18
C MET A 1 -6.70 15.32 -6.44
N ASP A 2 -5.97 15.08 -7.53
CA ASP A 2 -6.49 15.37 -8.88
C ASP A 2 -6.54 14.12 -9.75
N GLY A 3 -7.30 13.11 -9.30
CA GLY A 3 -7.42 11.84 -10.01
C GLY A 3 -8.83 11.27 -10.10
N CYS A 4 -9.85 11.97 -9.58
CA CYS A 4 -11.24 11.51 -9.62
C CYS A 4 -12.18 12.42 -10.42
N THR A 5 -11.67 13.47 -11.05
CA THR A 5 -12.45 14.42 -11.86
C THR A 5 -12.44 13.93 -13.31
N SER A 6 -13.51 13.34 -13.84
CA SER A 6 -14.79 14.01 -14.06
C SER A 6 -15.88 12.98 -14.41
N TRP A 7 -16.95 12.94 -13.63
CA TRP A 7 -18.22 12.34 -14.05
C TRP A 7 -19.10 13.49 -14.54
N PRO A 8 -19.51 13.56 -15.81
CA PRO A 8 -20.38 14.62 -16.28
C PRO A 8 -21.75 14.47 -15.62
N GLU A 9 -22.23 15.54 -15.00
CA GLU A 9 -23.51 15.64 -14.29
C GLU A 9 -24.72 15.33 -15.20
N LYS A 10 -24.50 15.25 -16.52
CA LYS A 10 -25.46 14.80 -17.52
C LYS A 10 -24.79 13.81 -18.48
N ALA A 11 -24.69 12.55 -18.08
CA ALA A 11 -24.28 11.48 -18.99
C ALA A 11 -25.38 11.21 -20.02
N LYS A 12 -25.44 12.01 -21.09
CA LYS A 12 -25.92 11.49 -22.39
C LYS A 12 -24.94 10.39 -22.79
N THR A 13 -25.48 9.20 -23.01
CA THR A 13 -24.80 7.89 -23.15
C THR A 13 -23.90 7.72 -24.37
N ASP A 14 -23.46 8.80 -25.01
CA ASP A 14 -22.63 8.72 -26.20
C ASP A 14 -21.20 9.14 -25.83
N GLY A 15 -20.39 8.14 -25.46
CA GLY A 15 -18.94 8.31 -25.40
C GLY A 15 -18.31 8.35 -24.00
N ALA A 16 -18.77 7.52 -23.06
CA ALA A 16 -17.96 7.17 -21.89
C ALA A 16 -16.76 6.32 -22.34
N ARG A 17 -15.70 6.98 -22.84
CA ARG A 17 -14.48 6.35 -23.39
C ARG A 17 -13.90 5.38 -22.35
N GLY A 18 -14.00 4.08 -22.64
CA GLY A 18 -13.41 3.00 -21.83
C GLY A 18 -14.41 2.03 -21.18
N HIS A 19 -15.71 2.34 -21.16
CA HIS A 19 -16.72 1.46 -20.54
C HIS A 19 -17.50 0.63 -21.57
N ARG A 20 -17.66 -0.67 -21.30
CA ARG A 20 -18.44 -1.57 -22.18
C ARG A 20 -19.93 -1.17 -22.17
N PRO A 21 -20.60 -1.03 -23.34
CA PRO A 21 -22.00 -0.58 -23.42
C PRO A 21 -22.98 -1.39 -22.56
N ARG A 22 -22.77 -2.70 -22.48
CA ARG A 22 -23.55 -3.60 -21.60
C ARG A 22 -23.41 -3.26 -20.12
N ALA A 23 -22.22 -2.87 -19.66
CA ALA A 23 -21.98 -2.50 -18.27
C ALA A 23 -22.63 -1.16 -17.92
N ILE A 24 -22.61 -0.20 -18.86
CA ILE A 24 -23.28 1.10 -18.70
C ILE A 24 -24.80 0.88 -18.56
N ARG A 25 -25.41 0.08 -19.44
CA ARG A 25 -26.86 -0.19 -19.35
C ARG A 25 -27.25 -0.90 -18.05
N ARG A 26 -26.41 -1.80 -17.53
CA ARG A 26 -26.73 -2.61 -16.35
C ARG A 26 -26.45 -1.89 -15.02
N HIS A 27 -25.42 -1.03 -14.98
CA HIS A 27 -24.89 -0.48 -13.73
C HIS A 27 -24.75 1.05 -13.74
N GLY A 28 -24.93 1.71 -14.89
CA GLY A 28 -24.69 3.14 -15.06
C GLY A 28 -25.53 4.00 -14.11
N GLU A 29 -26.84 3.72 -14.03
CA GLU A 29 -27.75 4.44 -13.11
C GLU A 29 -27.35 4.25 -11.64
N ARG A 30 -26.98 3.02 -11.25
CA ARG A 30 -26.56 2.71 -9.88
C ARG A 30 -25.25 3.43 -9.53
N ILE A 31 -24.28 3.44 -10.44
CA ILE A 31 -23.00 4.13 -10.24
C ILE A 31 -23.25 5.65 -10.14
N ALA A 32 -24.05 6.22 -11.03
CA ALA A 32 -24.42 7.64 -11.00
C ALA A 32 -25.09 8.03 -9.67
N ALA A 33 -26.00 7.19 -9.15
CA ALA A 33 -26.66 7.41 -7.87
C ALA A 33 -25.70 7.29 -6.67
N ILE A 34 -24.65 6.48 -6.76
CA ILE A 34 -23.59 6.42 -5.72
C ILE A 34 -22.74 7.69 -5.78
N VAL A 35 -22.31 8.12 -6.97
CA VAL A 35 -21.52 9.34 -7.16
C VAL A 35 -22.28 10.57 -6.65
N LYS A 36 -23.56 10.71 -6.97
CA LYS A 36 -24.39 11.83 -6.49
C LYS A 36 -24.49 11.85 -4.97
N ARG A 37 -24.63 10.68 -4.33
CA ARG A 37 -24.64 10.58 -2.86
C ARG A 37 -23.28 10.96 -2.26
N ALA A 38 -22.19 10.50 -2.85
CA ALA A 38 -20.84 10.82 -2.38
C ALA A 38 -20.51 12.32 -2.52
N GLN A 39 -21.00 13.00 -3.55
CA GLN A 39 -20.83 14.46 -3.71
C GLN A 39 -21.60 15.29 -2.68
N GLN A 40 -22.62 14.70 -2.04
CA GLN A 40 -23.42 15.34 -0.99
C GLN A 40 -22.88 15.02 0.41
N THR A 41 -21.87 14.18 0.53
CA THR A 41 -21.24 13.83 1.80
C THR A 41 -20.45 15.03 2.32
N PRO A 42 -20.69 15.49 3.56
CA PRO A 42 -19.89 16.54 4.20
C PRO A 42 -18.40 16.17 4.24
N GLU A 43 -17.51 17.17 4.19
CA GLU A 43 -16.06 16.93 4.24
C GLU A 43 -15.61 16.27 5.55
N GLU A 44 -16.36 16.47 6.64
CA GLU A 44 -16.17 15.83 7.94
C GLU A 44 -16.38 14.32 7.91
N ASP A 45 -17.21 13.81 6.99
CA ASP A 45 -17.49 12.39 6.81
C ASP A 45 -16.55 11.73 5.78
N TYR A 46 -15.56 12.47 5.26
CA TYR A 46 -14.62 11.91 4.30
C TYR A 46 -13.73 10.85 4.97
N PRO A 47 -13.48 9.73 4.29
CA PRO A 47 -12.51 8.77 4.78
C PRO A 47 -11.12 9.40 4.81
N GLU A 48 -10.30 8.91 5.73
CA GLU A 48 -8.91 9.33 5.83
C GLU A 48 -8.17 9.10 4.50
N LYS A 49 -7.28 10.03 4.16
CA LYS A 49 -6.51 9.95 2.92
C LYS A 49 -5.61 8.73 2.97
N ILE A 50 -5.64 7.94 1.90
CA ILE A 50 -4.73 6.79 1.78
C ILE A 50 -3.32 7.31 1.55
N GLU A 51 -2.48 7.23 2.57
CA GLU A 51 -1.06 7.52 2.45
C GLU A 51 -0.33 6.40 1.71
N ARG A 52 0.34 6.70 0.59
CA ARG A 52 1.12 5.69 -0.11
C ARG A 52 2.50 5.58 0.51
N LEU A 53 2.95 4.35 0.78
CA LEU A 53 4.28 4.11 1.36
C LEU A 53 5.43 4.66 0.50
N MET A 54 5.25 4.72 -0.82
CA MET A 54 6.28 5.21 -1.74
C MET A 54 6.44 6.73 -1.73
N ASP A 55 5.47 7.46 -1.18
CA ASP A 55 5.48 8.92 -1.12
C ASP A 55 6.27 9.42 0.10
N PHE A 56 6.65 8.52 1.02
CA PHE A 56 7.46 8.86 2.18
C PHE A 56 8.89 9.27 1.76
N PRO A 57 9.43 10.33 2.37
CA PRO A 57 10.81 10.74 2.14
C PRO A 57 11.76 9.58 2.49
N SER A 58 12.81 9.42 1.69
CA SER A 58 13.81 8.37 1.85
C SER A 58 13.35 6.92 1.63
N TYR A 59 12.10 6.65 1.22
CA TYR A 59 11.60 5.28 1.00
C TYR A 59 12.53 4.42 0.13
N LYS A 60 12.95 4.93 -1.03
CA LYS A 60 13.82 4.18 -1.95
C LYS A 60 15.18 3.84 -1.33
N GLN A 61 15.73 4.75 -0.53
CA GLN A 61 17.03 4.56 0.12
C GLN A 61 16.92 3.52 1.24
N VAL A 62 15.92 3.66 2.10
CA VAL A 62 15.65 2.73 3.20
C VAL A 62 15.34 1.33 2.65
N PHE A 63 14.46 1.24 1.65
CA PHE A 63 14.10 -0.03 1.03
C PHE A 63 15.30 -0.74 0.39
N LYS A 64 16.26 0.02 -0.17
CA LYS A 64 17.52 -0.54 -0.67
C LYS A 64 18.38 -1.09 0.48
N LYS A 65 18.54 -0.34 1.57
CA LYS A 65 19.29 -0.81 2.75
C LYS A 65 18.69 -2.11 3.32
N LEU A 66 17.37 -2.18 3.46
CA LEU A 66 16.69 -3.40 3.94
C LEU A 66 16.93 -4.59 3.01
N LYS A 67 16.89 -4.37 1.69
CA LYS A 67 17.22 -5.42 0.71
C LYS A 67 18.66 -5.90 0.83
N ASP A 68 19.60 -4.99 1.07
CA ASP A 68 21.00 -5.33 1.24
C ASP A 68 21.22 -6.18 2.50
N GLU A 69 20.51 -5.90 3.60
CA GLU A 69 20.53 -6.75 4.80
C GLU A 69 19.92 -8.13 4.57
N VAL A 70 18.80 -8.23 3.86
CA VAL A 70 18.22 -9.53 3.47
C VAL A 70 19.20 -10.32 2.62
N LYS A 71 19.95 -9.66 1.74
CA LYS A 71 20.98 -10.32 0.92
C LYS A 71 22.14 -10.86 1.77
N LYS A 72 22.59 -10.12 2.78
CA LYS A 72 23.61 -10.60 3.73
C LYS A 72 23.10 -11.82 4.51
N ALA A 73 21.86 -11.77 4.99
CA ALA A 73 21.23 -12.89 5.69
C ALA A 73 21.07 -14.14 4.80
N ALA A 74 20.76 -13.95 3.51
CA ALA A 74 20.69 -15.04 2.53
C ALA A 74 22.06 -15.71 2.33
N GLN A 75 23.12 -14.91 2.22
CA GLN A 75 24.49 -15.44 2.11
C GLN A 75 24.91 -16.23 3.35
N HIS A 76 24.50 -15.79 4.54
CA HIS A 76 24.85 -16.48 5.79
C HIS A 76 24.05 -17.77 6.02
N SER A 77 22.76 -17.76 5.68
CA SER A 77 21.87 -18.92 5.86
C SER A 77 21.94 -19.95 4.72
N GLY A 78 22.50 -19.58 3.57
CA GLY A 78 22.45 -20.39 2.35
C GLY A 78 21.07 -20.44 1.69
N LEU A 79 20.09 -19.67 2.18
CA LEU A 79 18.75 -19.59 1.62
C LEU A 79 18.66 -18.51 0.55
N ALA A 80 17.82 -18.72 -0.47
CA ALA A 80 17.55 -17.67 -1.45
C ALA A 80 16.81 -16.49 -0.81
N THR A 81 17.12 -15.27 -1.24
CA THR A 81 16.54 -14.03 -0.71
C THR A 81 15.01 -13.99 -0.81
N GLU A 82 14.43 -14.65 -1.81
CA GLU A 82 12.98 -14.75 -2.00
C GLU A 82 12.28 -15.51 -0.87
N PHE A 83 12.95 -16.47 -0.23
CA PHE A 83 12.41 -17.22 0.92
C PHE A 83 12.53 -16.45 2.24
N LEU A 84 13.53 -15.58 2.33
CA LEU A 84 13.75 -14.75 3.50
C LEU A 84 12.71 -13.64 3.58
N ALA A 85 12.69 -12.77 2.56
CA ALA A 85 11.76 -11.65 2.51
C ALA A 85 11.40 -11.24 1.07
N SER A 86 10.11 -11.29 0.76
CA SER A 86 9.56 -10.69 -0.45
C SER A 86 9.45 -9.17 -0.34
N LYS A 87 9.27 -8.49 -1.48
CA LYS A 87 8.94 -7.05 -1.52
C LYS A 87 7.71 -6.71 -0.66
N LYS A 88 6.71 -7.60 -0.62
CA LYS A 88 5.51 -7.43 0.21
C LYS A 88 5.86 -7.41 1.70
N GLN A 89 6.71 -8.34 2.15
CA GLN A 89 7.12 -8.45 3.56
C GLN A 89 7.97 -7.27 4.01
N LEU A 90 8.89 -6.79 3.16
CA LEU A 90 9.64 -5.56 3.45
C LEU A 90 8.72 -4.32 3.50
N ASN A 91 7.72 -4.24 2.62
CA ASN A 91 6.73 -3.16 2.66
C ASN A 91 5.80 -3.25 3.89
N GLN A 92 5.46 -4.46 4.34
CA GLN A 92 4.71 -4.68 5.57
C GLN A 92 5.51 -4.19 6.78
N TYR A 93 6.80 -4.50 6.83
CA TYR A 93 7.71 -4.00 7.85
C TYR A 93 7.80 -2.47 7.86
N LEU A 94 8.04 -1.84 6.71
CA LEU A 94 8.08 -0.37 6.60
C LEU A 94 6.74 0.28 7.00
N SER A 95 5.62 -0.33 6.61
CA SER A 95 4.29 0.15 7.02
C SER A 95 4.11 0.05 8.53
N TRP A 96 4.61 -1.00 9.15
CA TRP A 96 4.56 -1.17 10.60
C TRP A 96 5.39 -0.13 11.35
N VAL A 97 6.60 0.18 10.87
CA VAL A 97 7.45 1.22 11.48
C VAL A 97 6.84 2.61 11.31
N TRP A 98 6.45 3.01 10.09
CA TRP A 98 6.02 4.39 9.82
C TRP A 98 4.55 4.67 10.12
N LYS A 99 3.64 3.73 9.80
CA LYS A 99 2.19 3.95 9.92
C LYS A 99 1.59 3.41 11.21
N HIS A 100 2.21 2.39 11.78
CA HIS A 100 1.71 1.74 12.99
C HIS A 100 2.62 1.98 14.20
N GLN A 101 3.66 2.82 14.05
CA GLN A 101 4.56 3.22 15.13
C GLN A 101 5.07 2.02 15.96
N ARG A 102 5.37 0.91 15.25
CA ARG A 102 5.83 -0.35 15.84
C ARG A 102 4.84 -1.00 16.83
N ASP A 103 3.54 -0.84 16.61
CA ASP A 103 2.47 -1.47 17.40
C ASP A 103 2.66 -3.00 17.51
N PRO A 104 2.85 -3.55 18.73
CA PRO A 104 3.02 -4.98 18.95
C PRO A 104 1.84 -5.84 18.44
N ALA A 105 0.63 -5.28 18.34
CA ALA A 105 -0.54 -6.01 17.82
C ALA A 105 -0.48 -6.27 16.31
N LYS A 106 0.41 -5.57 15.57
CA LYS A 106 0.52 -5.62 14.11
C LYS A 106 1.90 -6.09 13.64
N LEU A 107 2.54 -6.98 14.41
CA LEU A 107 3.87 -7.50 14.12
C LEU A 107 4.00 -8.06 12.68
N PRO A 108 4.95 -7.54 11.88
CA PRO A 108 5.23 -8.05 10.55
C PRO A 108 5.83 -9.46 10.57
N ASP A 109 5.67 -10.21 9.48
CA ASP A 109 6.23 -11.56 9.32
C ASP A 109 7.75 -11.62 9.54
N VAL A 110 8.48 -10.55 9.19
CA VAL A 110 9.93 -10.47 9.37
C VAL A 110 10.35 -10.29 10.84
N MET A 111 9.42 -9.87 11.69
CA MET A 111 9.61 -9.69 13.14
C MET A 111 9.07 -10.87 13.95
N LEU A 112 8.76 -12.00 13.29
CA LEU A 112 8.19 -13.20 13.94
C LEU A 112 9.06 -14.44 13.72
N GLY A 113 9.17 -15.26 14.77
CA GLY A 113 9.82 -16.57 14.76
C GLY A 113 11.27 -16.54 14.25
N TRP A 114 11.62 -17.52 13.42
CA TRP A 114 13.00 -17.68 12.92
C TRP A 114 13.49 -16.51 12.04
N ARG A 115 12.58 -15.75 11.40
CA ARG A 115 12.98 -14.59 10.58
C ARG A 115 13.50 -13.45 11.43
N LEU A 116 12.87 -13.22 12.58
CA LEU A 116 13.34 -12.26 13.58
C LEU A 116 14.76 -12.61 14.02
N GLU A 117 14.98 -13.89 14.32
CA GLU A 117 16.26 -14.37 14.82
C GLU A 117 17.38 -14.28 13.77
N LEU A 118 17.03 -14.57 12.51
CA LEU A 118 17.98 -14.62 11.41
C LEU A 118 18.38 -13.23 10.90
N PHE A 119 17.41 -12.34 10.67
CA PHE A 119 17.67 -11.03 10.07
C PHE A 119 16.76 -9.89 10.56
N GLY A 120 15.65 -10.16 11.24
CA GLY A 120 14.72 -9.12 11.69
C GLY A 120 15.35 -8.12 12.67
N ARG A 121 16.20 -8.60 13.58
CA ARG A 121 16.95 -7.71 14.51
C ARG A 121 17.90 -6.76 13.77
N GLN A 122 18.53 -7.22 12.71
CA GLN A 122 19.42 -6.43 11.86
C GLN A 122 18.63 -5.38 11.06
N LEU A 123 17.42 -5.71 10.60
CA LEU A 123 16.54 -4.74 9.95
C LEU A 123 16.12 -3.61 10.89
N ASP A 124 15.88 -3.89 12.16
CA ASP A 124 15.51 -2.87 13.15
C ASP A 124 16.69 -1.95 13.47
N GLN A 125 17.91 -2.50 13.60
CA GLN A 125 19.14 -1.72 13.74
C GLN A 125 19.37 -0.74 12.58
N VAL A 126 18.99 -1.11 11.34
CA VAL A 126 19.12 -0.21 10.18
C VAL A 126 18.09 0.92 10.19
N MET A 127 16.97 0.73 10.88
CA MET A 127 15.88 1.71 10.99
C MET A 127 16.02 2.65 12.19
N ASP A 128 16.74 2.25 13.23
CA ASP A 128 16.99 3.05 14.46
C ASP A 128 18.22 3.98 14.37
N VAL A 129 18.77 4.16 13.18
CA VAL A 129 19.91 5.08 12.89
C VAL A 129 19.43 6.38 12.26
#